data_AF-A0A7M2X2W0-F1
#
_entry.id   AF-A0A7M2X2W0-F1
#
_cell.length_a   1.000
_cell.length_b   1.000
_cell.length_c   1.000
_cell.angle_alpha   90.00
_cell.angle_beta   90.00
_cell.angle_gamma   90.00
#
_symmetry.space_group_name_H-M   'P 1'
#
loop_
_entity.id
_entity.type
_entity.pdbx_description
1 polymer ?
#
loop_
_entity_poly.entity_id
_entity_poly.type
_entity_poly.pdbx_seq_one_letter_code
_entity_poly.pdbx_strand_id
1 'polypeptide(L)'
;MEWSKRATGIEIGDTVAYSRRFLQSTGQYTGEAPHARGKVTGLSAVAGLVLVEIDWSGADLPARVNAKNLSRVKDGVVLDRD
;
A
#
# COMPACT_ATOMS: atom_id res chain seq x y z
N MET A 1 -0.63 7.53 -24.23
CA MET A 1 -1.39 6.77 -23.21
C MET A 1 -0.81 7.10 -21.84
N GLU A 2 -1.33 8.11 -21.15
CA GLU A 2 -0.87 8.51 -19.80
C GLU A 2 -2.03 8.34 -18.79
N TRP A 3 -2.50 7.09 -18.60
CA TRP A 3 -3.64 6.82 -17.71
C TRP A 3 -3.24 6.56 -16.24
N SER A 4 -1.95 6.67 -15.90
CA SER A 4 -1.44 6.16 -14.61
C SER A 4 -1.18 7.21 -13.53
N LYS A 5 -1.34 8.51 -13.80
CA LYS A 5 -0.85 9.54 -12.86
C LYS A 5 -1.77 9.89 -11.68
N ARG A 6 -3.01 9.38 -11.60
CA ARG A 6 -3.98 9.87 -10.60
C ARG A 6 -4.61 8.83 -9.67
N ALA A 7 -4.61 7.54 -10.02
CA ALA A 7 -5.40 6.57 -9.26
C ALA A 7 -4.89 6.34 -7.83
N THR A 8 -3.56 6.26 -7.61
CA THR A 8 -3.02 5.93 -6.28
C THR A 8 -1.93 6.87 -5.77
N GLY A 9 -1.24 7.61 -6.65
CA GLY A 9 -0.18 8.56 -6.24
C GLY A 9 0.91 7.95 -5.36
N ILE A 10 1.08 6.62 -5.46
CA ILE A 10 2.13 5.83 -4.82
C ILE A 10 3.22 5.64 -5.87
N GLU A 11 4.46 5.91 -5.49
CA GLU A 11 5.64 5.81 -6.35
C GLU A 11 6.67 4.85 -5.76
N ILE A 12 7.60 4.37 -6.59
CA ILE A 12 8.74 3.58 -6.12
C ILE A 12 9.55 4.45 -5.15
N GLY A 13 9.92 3.86 -4.01
CA GLY A 13 10.58 4.58 -2.93
C GLY A 13 9.63 5.22 -1.92
N ASP A 14 8.32 5.18 -2.12
CA ASP A 14 7.40 5.59 -1.06
C ASP A 14 7.39 4.61 0.11
N THR A 15 7.12 5.13 1.30
CA THR A 15 6.70 4.31 2.43
C THR A 15 5.18 4.19 2.39
N VAL A 16 4.67 2.99 2.55
CA VAL A 16 3.24 2.68 2.54
C VAL A 16 2.82 1.89 3.78
N ALA A 17 1.54 1.94 4.08
CA ALA A 17 0.85 1.10 5.05
C ALA A 17 -0.44 0.55 4.43
N TYR A 18 -1.04 -0.46 5.05
CA TYR A 18 -2.42 -0.80 4.73
C TYR A 18 -3.36 0.36 5.05
N SER A 19 -4.32 0.63 4.17
CA SER A 19 -5.33 1.67 4.40
C SER A 19 -6.28 1.24 5.52
N ARG A 20 -6.79 2.22 6.29
CA ARG A 20 -7.74 1.90 7.38
C ARG A 20 -8.98 1.20 6.86
N ARG A 21 -9.48 1.63 5.69
CA ARG A 21 -10.64 1.02 5.03
C ARG A 21 -10.43 -0.45 4.72
N PHE A 22 -9.25 -0.84 4.23
CA PHE A 22 -8.96 -2.24 3.92
C PHE A 22 -8.88 -3.08 5.20
N LEU A 23 -8.17 -2.59 6.22
CA LEU A 23 -8.06 -3.27 7.51
C LEU A 23 -9.43 -3.49 8.16
N GLN A 24 -10.29 -2.48 8.16
CA GLN A 24 -11.67 -2.58 8.65
C GLN A 24 -12.49 -3.59 7.82
N SER A 25 -12.37 -3.56 6.49
CA SER A 25 -13.14 -4.46 5.61
C SER A 25 -12.78 -5.94 5.79
N THR A 26 -11.58 -6.22 6.29
CA THR A 26 -11.05 -7.57 6.52
C THR A 26 -11.01 -7.97 7.99
N GLY A 27 -11.48 -7.11 8.90
CA GLY A 27 -11.46 -7.37 10.35
C GLY A 27 -10.07 -7.38 10.97
N GLN A 28 -9.05 -6.85 10.29
CA GLN A 28 -7.66 -6.83 10.76
C GLN A 28 -7.42 -5.65 11.71
N TYR A 29 -7.96 -5.73 12.92
CA TYR A 29 -7.81 -4.70 13.96
C TYR A 29 -6.56 -4.87 14.82
N THR A 30 -6.01 -6.08 14.85
CA THR A 30 -4.86 -6.45 15.68
C THR A 30 -3.82 -7.20 14.84
N GLY A 31 -2.65 -7.45 15.43
CA GLY A 31 -1.54 -8.13 14.75
C GLY A 31 -0.62 -7.15 14.01
N GLU A 32 0.17 -7.68 13.09
CA GLU A 32 1.24 -6.91 12.45
C GLU A 32 0.74 -5.95 11.35
N ALA A 33 -0.26 -6.37 10.56
CA ALA A 33 -0.75 -5.61 9.41
C ALA A 33 -1.16 -4.15 9.71
N PRO A 34 -1.87 -3.82 10.81
CA PRO A 34 -2.22 -2.43 11.14
C PRO A 34 -1.03 -1.52 11.42
N HIS A 35 0.07 -2.09 11.93
CA HIS A 35 1.26 -1.35 12.34
C HIS A 35 2.37 -1.37 11.29
N ALA A 36 2.28 -2.28 10.32
CA ALA A 36 3.31 -2.45 9.30
C ALA A 36 3.53 -1.20 8.44
N ARG A 37 4.79 -0.97 8.13
CA ARG A 37 5.26 0.07 7.21
C ARG A 37 6.24 -0.57 6.25
N GLY A 38 6.01 -0.39 4.96
CA GLY A 38 6.81 -1.02 3.93
C GLY A 38 7.31 -0.02 2.89
N LYS A 39 8.44 -0.33 2.27
CA LYS A 39 9.04 0.46 1.19
C LYS A 39 8.57 -0.10 -0.15
N VAL A 40 8.06 0.77 -1.02
CA VAL A 40 7.69 0.39 -2.38
C VAL A 40 8.96 0.14 -3.19
N THR A 41 9.09 -1.07 -3.73
CA THR A 41 10.23 -1.49 -4.54
C THR A 41 9.87 -1.63 -6.02
N GLY A 42 8.57 -1.77 -6.34
CA GLY A 42 8.12 -1.95 -7.71
C GLY A 42 6.63 -1.68 -7.88
N LEU A 43 6.24 -1.43 -9.13
CA LEU A 43 4.85 -1.22 -9.54
C LEU A 43 4.59 -2.01 -10.82
N SER A 44 3.47 -2.73 -10.87
CA SER A 44 3.05 -3.46 -12.07
C SER A 44 1.56 -3.29 -12.32
N ALA A 45 1.18 -3.17 -13.59
CA ALA A 45 -0.22 -3.15 -14.01
C ALA A 45 -0.64 -4.56 -14.46
N VAL A 46 -1.64 -5.13 -13.81
CA VAL A 46 -2.14 -6.49 -14.10
C VAL A 46 -3.66 -6.46 -14.17
N ALA A 47 -4.22 -6.83 -15.32
CA ALA A 47 -5.67 -6.92 -15.55
C ALA A 47 -6.46 -5.67 -15.08
N GLY A 48 -5.93 -4.47 -15.35
CA GLY A 48 -6.56 -3.19 -14.97
C GLY A 48 -6.36 -2.78 -13.50
N LEU A 49 -5.59 -3.54 -12.72
CA LEU A 49 -5.21 -3.21 -11.35
C LEU A 49 -3.74 -2.78 -11.29
N VAL A 50 -3.41 -1.93 -10.31
CA VAL A 50 -2.02 -1.61 -9.98
C VAL A 50 -1.62 -2.42 -8.76
N LEU A 51 -0.62 -3.28 -8.92
CA LEU A 51 0.04 -4.00 -7.84
C LEU A 51 1.31 -3.28 -7.44
N VAL A 52 1.51 -3.19 -6.14
CA VAL A 52 2.67 -2.58 -5.49
C VAL A 52 3.51 -3.70 -4.89
N GLU A 53 4.77 -3.76 -5.30
CA GLU A 53 5.78 -4.60 -4.65
C GLU A 53 6.34 -3.84 -3.45
N ILE A 54 6.33 -4.50 -2.29
CA ILE A 54 6.60 -3.87 -1.00
C ILE A 54 7.58 -4.74 -0.23
N ASP A 55 8.66 -4.11 0.23
CA ASP A 55 9.51 -4.65 1.27
C ASP A 55 8.99 -4.18 2.64
N TRP A 56 8.45 -5.11 3.42
CA TRP A 56 7.90 -4.84 4.75
C TRP A 56 8.94 -4.88 5.88
N SER A 57 10.24 -4.88 5.57
CA SER A 57 11.32 -4.89 6.56
C SER A 57 11.26 -6.10 7.51
N GLY A 58 10.92 -7.28 6.97
CA GLY A 58 10.91 -8.55 7.71
C GLY A 58 9.56 -8.98 8.29
N ALA A 59 8.51 -8.17 8.14
CA ALA A 59 7.14 -8.59 8.49
C ALA A 59 6.65 -9.74 7.60
N ASP A 60 5.88 -10.66 8.17
CA ASP A 60 5.28 -11.78 7.43
C ASP A 60 3.98 -11.33 6.73
N LEU A 61 4.14 -10.44 5.76
CA LEU A 61 3.05 -9.83 5.02
C LEU A 61 3.22 -10.01 3.51
N PRO A 62 2.12 -10.03 2.74
CA PRO A 62 2.18 -10.18 1.29
C PRO A 62 3.11 -9.15 0.63
N ALA A 63 4.10 -9.63 -0.13
CA ALA A 63 5.06 -8.79 -0.85
C ALA A 63 4.45 -8.03 -2.03
N ARG A 64 3.27 -8.45 -2.52
CA ARG A 64 2.51 -7.77 -3.58
C ARG A 64 1.11 -7.45 -3.11
N VAL A 65 0.75 -6.17 -3.12
CA VAL A 65 -0.55 -5.70 -2.65
C VAL A 65 -1.18 -4.79 -3.69
N ASN A 66 -2.50 -4.87 -3.85
CA ASN A 66 -3.22 -3.94 -4.69
C ASN A 66 -3.09 -2.51 -4.13
N ALA A 67 -2.67 -1.57 -4.96
CA ALA A 67 -2.45 -0.18 -4.57
C ALA A 67 -3.67 0.46 -3.87
N LYS A 68 -4.90 0.03 -4.19
CA LYS A 68 -6.14 0.51 -3.56
C LYS A 68 -6.29 0.13 -2.09
N ASN A 69 -5.55 -0.88 -1.62
CA ASN A 69 -5.58 -1.36 -0.24
C ASN A 69 -4.49 -0.69 0.62
N LEU A 70 -3.74 0.25 0.03
CA LEU A 70 -2.60 0.91 0.66
C LEU A 70 -2.83 2.41 0.77
N SER A 71 -2.09 3.01 1.69
CA SER A 71 -2.00 4.45 1.88
C SER A 71 -0.54 4.86 2.00
N ARG A 72 -0.19 6.00 1.41
CA ARG A 72 1.17 6.55 1.51
C ARG A 72 1.40 7.06 2.92
N VAL A 73 2.63 6.91 3.40
CA VAL A 73 3.05 7.41 4.71
C VAL A 73 4.04 8.54 4.48
N LYS A 74 3.75 9.71 5.07
CA LYS A 74 4.64 10.88 5.03
C LYS A 74 4.89 11.35 6.45
N ASP A 75 6.16 11.48 6.83
CA ASP A 75 6.57 11.91 8.18
C ASP A 75 5.92 11.09 9.32
N GLY A 76 5.72 9.78 9.07
CA GLY A 76 5.04 8.86 10.00
C GLY A 76 3.51 8.90 9.97
N VAL A 77 2.91 9.83 9.23
CA VAL A 77 1.45 9.99 9.11
C VAL A 77 0.93 9.21 7.90
N VAL A 78 -0.09 8.38 8.12
CA VAL A 78 -0.80 7.69 7.03
C VAL A 78 -1.72 8.69 6.33
N LEU A 79 -1.44 8.95 5.06
CA LEU A 79 -2.25 9.78 4.18
C LEU A 79 -3.33 8.92 3.54
N ASP A 80 -4.35 8.57 4.33
CA ASP A 80 -5.53 7.90 3.81
C ASP A 80 -6.23 8.81 2.79
N ARG A 81 -6.74 8.20 1.73
CA ARG A 81 -7.65 8.86 0.79
C ARG A 81 -9.08 8.59 1.26
N ASP A 82 -9.90 9.64 1.27
CA ASP A 82 -11.35 9.54 1.47
C ASP A 82 -12.02 8.69 0.36
#